data_AF-A0A434DJX7-F1
#
_entry.id   AF-A0A434DJX7-F1
#
_cell.length_a   1.000
_cell.length_b   1.000
_cell.length_c   1.000
_cell.angle_alpha   90.00
_cell.angle_beta   90.00
_cell.angle_gamma   90.00
#
_symmetry.space_group_name_H-M   'P 1'
#
loop_
_entity.id
_entity.type
_entity.pdbx_description
1 polymer ?
#
loop_
_entity_poly.entity_id
_entity_poly.type
_entity_poly.pdbx_seq_one_letter_code
_entity_poly.pdbx_strand_id
1 'polypeptide(L)' 'MNANFASFLYLVSGILFILALRGLSHPTTSRQGNMYGMIGMGIAIATTLALATPSAGGFGLIVLGLLIGGSVGAVTAR' A
#
# COMPACT_ATOMS: atom_id res chain seq x y z
N MET A 1 17.88 1.75 3.86
CA MET A 1 17.35 0.74 2.92
C MET A 1 18.31 0.59 1.74
N ASN A 2 18.62 -0.61 1.27
CA ASN A 2 19.43 -0.79 0.04
C ASN A 2 18.52 -0.64 -1.20
N ALA A 3 18.99 0.05 -2.24
CA ALA A 3 18.23 0.29 -3.48
C ALA A 3 17.74 -1.01 -4.13
N ASN A 4 18.58 -2.05 -4.20
CA ASN A 4 18.20 -3.34 -4.79
C ASN A 4 17.08 -4.02 -3.99
N PHE A 5 17.14 -3.90 -2.67
CA PHE A 5 16.12 -4.46 -1.78
C PHE A 5 14.79 -3.70 -1.88
N ALA A 6 14.84 -2.37 -1.98
CA ALA A 6 13.65 -1.55 -2.24
C ALA A 6 13.01 -1.90 -3.60
N SER A 7 13.80 -2.03 -4.66
CA SER A 7 13.32 -2.46 -5.97
C SER A 7 12.68 -3.85 -5.94
N PHE A 8 13.27 -4.79 -5.18
CA PHE A 8 12.68 -6.10 -4.98
C PHE A 8 11.31 -6.03 -4.27
N LEU A 9 11.20 -5.24 -3.20
CA LEU A 9 9.93 -5.05 -2.49
C LEU A 9 8.87 -4.37 -3.37
N TYR A 10 9.25 -3.40 -4.20
CA TYR A 10 8.34 -2.82 -5.18
C TYR A 10 7.89 -3.84 -6.24
N LEU A 11 8.78 -4.71 -6.70
CA LEU A 11 8.41 -5.81 -7.60
C LEU A 11 7.40 -6.75 -6.94
N VAL A 12 7.64 -7.16 -5.69
CA VAL A 12 6.71 -8.00 -4.91
C VAL A 12 5.36 -7.30 -4.75
N SER A 13 5.35 -6.01 -4.39
CA SER A 13 4.12 -5.21 -4.32
C SER A 13 3.38 -5.16 -5.66
N GLY A 14 4.10 -5.00 -6.78
CA GLY A 14 3.52 -5.00 -8.13
C GLY A 14 2.86 -6.33 -8.46
N ILE A 15 3.51 -7.45 -8.14
CA ILE A 15 2.94 -8.80 -8.33
C ILE A 15 1.65 -8.95 -7.51
N LEU A 16 1.63 -8.49 -6.25
CA LEU A 16 0.43 -8.54 -5.41
C LEU A 16 -0.72 -7.73 -6.00
N PHE A 17 -0.46 -6.56 -6.58
CA PHE A 17 -1.49 -5.76 -7.26
C PHE A 17 -2.04 -6.48 -8.51
N ILE A 18 -1.19 -7.14 -9.30
CA ILE A 18 -1.65 -7.96 -10.44
C ILE A 18 -2.55 -9.09 -9.96
N LEU A 19 -2.17 -9.78 -8.87
CA LEU A 19 -2.99 -10.84 -8.27
C LEU A 19 -4.30 -10.30 -7.68
N ALA A 20 -4.28 -9.09 -7.13
CA ALA A 20 -5.46 -8.40 -6.62
C ALA A 20 -6.48 -8.16 -7.74
N LEU A 21 -6.05 -7.56 -8.86
CA LEU A 21 -6.91 -7.32 -10.03
C LEU A 21 -7.47 -8.63 -10.58
N ARG A 22 -6.65 -9.68 -10.69
CA ARG A 22 -7.11 -11.01 -11.12
C ARG A 22 -8.18 -11.59 -10.20
N GLY A 23 -7.99 -11.48 -8.89
CA GLY A 23 -8.93 -12.00 -7.89
C GLY A 23 -10.24 -11.21 -7.85
N LEU A 24 -10.17 -9.89 -8.02
CA LEU A 24 -11.37 -9.04 -8.06
C LEU A 24 -12.26 -9.29 -9.29
N SER A 25 -11.71 -9.84 -10.38
CA SER A 25 -12.46 -10.17 -11.58
C SER A 25 -13.39 -11.40 -11.46
N HIS A 26 -13.34 -12.15 -10.35
CA HIS A 26 -14.24 -13.28 -10.10
C HIS A 26 -14.86 -13.21 -8.69
N PRO A 27 -16.18 -13.37 -8.53
CA PRO A 27 -16.83 -13.28 -7.21
C PRO A 27 -16.29 -14.27 -6.17
N THR A 28 -15.90 -15.47 -6.61
CA THR A 28 -15.39 -16.54 -5.74
C THR A 28 -14.00 -16.24 -5.17
N THR A 29 -13.17 -15.46 -5.86
CA THR A 29 -11.82 -15.08 -5.42
C THR A 29 -11.68 -13.61 -5.02
N SER A 30 -12.76 -12.83 -5.09
CA SER A 30 -12.78 -11.40 -4.81
C SER A 30 -12.22 -11.02 -3.44
N ARG A 31 -12.59 -11.77 -2.37
CA ARG A 31 -12.06 -11.53 -1.01
C ARG A 31 -10.55 -11.72 -0.93
N GLN A 32 -10.03 -12.74 -1.61
CA GLN A 32 -8.60 -13.03 -1.68
C GLN A 32 -7.87 -11.95 -2.51
N GLY A 33 -8.47 -11.52 -3.63
CA GLY A 33 -7.98 -10.40 -4.44
C GLY A 33 -7.84 -9.11 -3.63
N ASN A 34 -8.86 -8.76 -2.85
CA ASN A 34 -8.80 -7.59 -1.98
C ASN A 34 -7.68 -7.69 -0.92
N MET A 35 -7.50 -8.87 -0.33
CA MET A 35 -6.40 -9.11 0.63
C MET A 35 -5.02 -8.89 -0.01
N TYR A 36 -4.79 -9.40 -1.23
CA TYR A 36 -3.55 -9.14 -1.95
C TYR A 36 -3.31 -7.65 -2.21
N GLY A 37 -4.37 -6.91 -2.57
CA GLY A 37 -4.30 -5.46 -2.76
C GLY A 37 -3.89 -4.72 -1.48
N MET A 38 -4.51 -5.05 -0.35
CA MET A 38 -4.18 -4.45 0.94
C MET A 38 -2.73 -4.74 1.38
N ILE A 39 -2.27 -5.98 1.21
CA ILE A 39 -0.88 -6.35 1.54
C ILE A 39 0.10 -5.62 0.61
N GLY A 40 -0.18 -5.58 -0.69
CA GLY A 40 0.64 -4.86 -1.68
C GLY A 40 0.77 -3.38 -1.33
N MET A 41 -0.34 -2.71 -1.04
CA MET A 41 -0.35 -1.30 -0.63
C MET A 41 0.47 -1.06 0.64
N GLY A 42 0.37 -1.95 1.64
CA GLY A 42 1.16 -1.88 2.86
C GLY A 42 2.68 -1.98 2.60
N ILE A 43 3.10 -2.94 1.76
CA ILE A 43 4.51 -3.11 1.38
C ILE A 43 5.04 -1.87 0.64
N ALA A 44 4.27 -1.32 -0.30
CA ALA A 44 4.66 -0.14 -1.06
C ALA A 44 4.87 1.10 -0.15
N ILE A 45 3.92 1.37 0.76
CA ILE A 45 4.02 2.49 1.71
C ILE A 45 5.24 2.29 2.62
N ALA A 46 5.39 1.11 3.24
CA ALA A 46 6.50 0.83 4.14
C ALA A 46 7.86 0.98 3.45
N THR A 47 7.99 0.46 2.23
CA THR A 47 9.21 0.57 1.42
C THR A 47 9.54 2.02 1.10
N THR A 48 8.54 2.82 0.71
CA THR A 48 8.71 4.24 0.41
C THR A 48 9.17 5.02 1.63
N LEU A 49 8.54 4.81 2.79
CA LEU A 49 8.91 5.49 4.03
C LEU A 49 10.33 5.13 4.48
N ALA A 50 10.71 3.85 4.36
CA ALA A 50 12.05 3.39 4.72
C ALA A 50 13.15 3.86 3.75
N LEU A 51 12.81 4.16 2.49
CA LEU A 51 13.75 4.67 1.49
C LEU A 51 13.87 6.19 1.53
N ALA A 52 12.75 6.92 1.65
CA ALA A 52 12.72 8.37 1.57
C ALA A 52 13.28 9.07 2.82
N THR A 53 13.30 8.38 3.98
CA THR A 53 13.77 8.90 5.28
C THR A 53 13.41 10.39 5.49
N PRO A 54 12.11 10.74 5.49
CA PRO A 54 11.67 12.12 5.55
C PRO A 54 12.12 12.80 6.85
N SER A 55 12.30 14.12 6.80
CA SER A 55 12.50 14.92 8.01
C SER A 55 11.29 14.79 8.95
N ALA A 56 11.46 15.07 10.24
CA ALA A 56 10.39 14.95 11.24
C ALA A 56 9.11 15.73 10.83
N GLY A 57 9.27 16.93 10.27
CA GLY A 57 8.16 17.72 9.74
C GLY A 57 7.48 17.07 8.52
N GLY A 58 8.28 16.54 7.58
CA GLY A 58 7.76 15.81 6.42
C GLY A 58 7.02 14.53 6.81
N PHE A 59 7.55 13.78 7.78
CA PHE A 59 6.87 12.60 8.32
C PHE A 59 5.55 12.95 8.98
N GLY A 60 5.50 14.05 9.74
CA GLY A 60 4.26 14.57 10.34
C GLY A 60 3.19 14.89 9.29
N LEU A 61 3.57 15.52 8.17
CA LEU A 61 2.64 15.80 7.07
C LEU A 61 2.12 14.53 6.39
N ILE A 62 2.97 13.53 6.19
CA ILE A 62 2.57 12.24 5.60
C ILE A 62 1.54 11.55 6.50
N VAL A 63 1.82 11.44 7.80
CA VAL A 63 0.90 10.82 8.76
C VAL A 63 -0.43 11.57 8.82
N LEU A 64 -0.39 12.91 8.86
CA LEU A 64 -1.59 13.73 8.86
C LEU A 64 -2.43 13.49 7.59
N GLY A 65 -1.80 13.45 6.41
CA GLY A 65 -2.47 13.17 5.15
C GLY A 65 -3.11 11.78 5.11
N LEU A 66 -2.39 10.75 5.57
CA LEU A 66 -2.90 9.38 5.69
C LEU A 66 -4.10 9.30 6.64
N LEU A 67 -4.05 9.99 7.78
CA LEU A 67 -5.15 10.01 8.75
C LEU A 67 -6.39 10.70 8.17
N ILE A 68 -6.24 11.87 7.55
CA ILE A 68 -7.36 12.61 6.97
C ILE A 68 -7.98 11.81 5.82
N GLY A 69 -7.18 11.39 4.85
CA GLY A 69 -7.68 10.64 3.69
C GLY A 69 -8.26 9.27 4.08
N GLY A 70 -7.56 8.54 4.96
CA GLY A 70 -7.99 7.23 5.42
C GLY A 70 -9.26 7.27 6.26
N SER A 71 -9.41 8.24 7.17
CA SER A 71 -10.61 8.38 7.99
C SER A 71 -11.84 8.78 7.17
N VAL A 72 -11.71 9.78 6.29
CA VAL A 72 -12.80 10.21 5.40
C VAL A 72 -13.21 9.06 4.48
N GLY A 73 -12.25 8.35 3.89
CA GLY A 73 -12.51 7.18 3.05
C GLY A 73 -13.23 6.06 3.81
N ALA A 74 -12.78 5.75 5.03
CA ALA A 74 -13.39 4.70 5.86
C ALA A 74 -14.82 5.03 6.30
N VAL A 75 -15.10 6.30 6.62
CA VAL A 75 -16.45 6.76 6.98
C VAL A 75 -17.39 6.70 5.76
N THR A 76 -16.90 7.10 4.58
CA THR A 76 -17.73 7.13 3.36
C THR A 76 -17.97 5.73 2.80
N ALA A 77 -17.04 4.80 3.00
CA ALA A 77 -17.16 3.41 2.53
C ALA A 77 -18.05 2.52 3.42
N ARG A 78 -18.48 3.02 4.59
CA ARG A 78 -19.37 2.32 5.52
C ARG A 78 -20.83 2.62 5.22
#